data_AF-A0A942GWT0-F1
#
_entry.id   AF-A0A942GWT0-F1
#
_cell.length_a   1.000
_cell.length_b   1.000
_cell.length_c   1.000
_cell.angle_alpha   90.00
_cell.angle_beta   90.00
_cell.angle_gamma   90.00
#
_symmetry.space_group_name_H-M   'P 1'
#
loop_
_entity.id
_entity.type
_entity.pdbx_description
1 polymer ?
#
loop_
_entity_poly.entity_id
_entity_poly.type
_entity_poly.pdbx_seq_one_letter_code
_entity_poly.pdbx_strand_id
1 'polypeptide(L)'
;MAPLLLGIAALFGIGIRAQVQHVERDAAADIAAKLTGPAKEVWLRTIPEPPFGLPFSNIRRGEILARHFSTEGLPLFTQPWRPQSGRLGELVISLNDFSLAGLRVESLAARIPDCRFDAGLALHEHKLRLSQSGVGQGSVTLRQEDLERFILKKFREIKSVKVTLREGWVWVEGDGEFVLVKSHFLVLARLRPAAGTQIVLADAKIWLNDYYTVGFARDQLLKALTPVLDLDRDLHLQGAIQLESIECHEGFLTASGKATIPIAPG
;
A
#
# COMPACT_ATOMS: atom_id res chain seq x y z
N MET A 1 -51.66 28.16 22.59
CA MET A 1 -51.71 26.95 21.75
C MET A 1 -50.86 27.20 20.52
N ALA A 2 -49.72 26.53 20.42
CA ALA A 2 -48.87 26.53 19.22
C ALA A 2 -48.22 25.14 19.12
N PRO A 3 -48.69 24.26 18.21
CA PRO A 3 -47.92 23.12 17.75
C PRO A 3 -47.16 23.51 16.46
N LEU A 4 -46.27 22.63 16.00
CA LEU A 4 -45.44 22.72 14.77
C LEU A 4 -44.12 23.47 14.92
N LEU A 5 -43.04 22.71 15.15
CA LEU A 5 -41.74 22.81 14.46
C LEU A 5 -40.75 21.73 14.95
N LEU A 6 -41.20 20.48 15.06
CA LEU A 6 -40.35 19.35 15.50
C LEU A 6 -40.38 18.14 14.56
N GLY A 7 -40.94 18.29 13.35
CA GLY A 7 -41.12 17.19 12.40
C GLY A 7 -40.15 17.16 11.20
N ILE A 8 -39.40 18.24 10.93
CA ILE A 8 -38.65 18.36 9.66
C ILE A 8 -37.17 17.95 9.82
N ALA A 9 -36.54 18.17 10.98
CA ALA A 9 -35.13 17.81 11.19
C ALA A 9 -34.86 16.28 11.19
N ALA A 10 -35.85 15.46 11.58
CA ALA A 10 -35.71 14.01 11.63
C ALA A 10 -35.85 13.32 10.25
N LEU A 11 -36.60 13.91 9.32
CA LEU A 11 -36.81 13.34 7.97
C LEU A 11 -35.62 13.60 7.03
N PHE A 12 -34.90 14.71 7.20
CA PHE A 12 -33.67 14.99 6.43
C PHE A 12 -32.49 14.12 6.88
N GLY A 13 -32.37 13.79 8.17
CA GLY A 13 -31.26 12.97 8.68
C GLY A 13 -31.29 11.50 8.20
N ILE A 14 -32.47 10.95 7.92
CA ILE A 14 -32.64 9.56 7.48
C ILE A 14 -32.38 9.43 5.98
N GLY A 15 -32.91 10.35 5.16
CA GLY A 15 -32.69 10.36 3.71
C GLY A 15 -31.22 10.58 3.32
N ILE A 16 -30.54 11.51 4.00
CA ILE A 16 -29.12 11.79 3.75
C ILE A 16 -28.25 10.58 4.10
N ARG A 17 -28.52 9.88 5.20
CA ARG A 17 -27.77 8.66 5.57
C ARG A 17 -27.97 7.53 4.58
N ALA A 18 -29.21 7.31 4.11
CA ALA A 18 -29.50 6.28 3.12
C ALA A 18 -28.81 6.56 1.77
N GLN A 19 -28.77 7.84 1.35
CA GLN A 19 -28.08 8.26 0.13
C GLN A 19 -26.56 8.11 0.27
N VAL A 20 -25.99 8.49 1.42
CA VAL A 20 -24.55 8.31 1.70
C VAL A 20 -24.16 6.83 1.63
N GLN A 21 -24.97 5.94 2.21
CA GLN A 21 -24.73 4.50 2.15
C GLN A 21 -24.79 3.93 0.72
N HIS A 22 -25.65 4.46 -0.15
CA HIS A 22 -25.70 4.05 -1.55
C HIS A 22 -24.43 4.46 -2.30
N VAL A 23 -24.02 5.73 -2.14
CA VAL A 23 -22.77 6.22 -2.74
C VAL A 23 -21.56 5.43 -2.22
N GLU A 24 -21.50 5.17 -0.92
CA GLU A 24 -20.45 4.35 -0.31
C GLU A 24 -20.40 2.94 -0.90
N ARG A 25 -21.56 2.29 -1.05
CA ARG A 25 -21.67 0.95 -1.64
C ARG A 25 -21.25 0.93 -3.11
N ASP A 26 -21.72 1.88 -3.91
CA ASP A 26 -21.45 1.94 -5.34
C ASP A 26 -19.97 2.30 -5.61
N ALA A 27 -19.40 3.22 -4.83
CA ALA A 27 -17.98 3.53 -4.91
C ALA A 27 -17.10 2.36 -4.43
N ALA A 28 -17.51 1.63 -3.38
CA ALA A 28 -16.83 0.40 -2.97
C ALA A 28 -16.90 -0.67 -4.06
N ALA A 29 -18.03 -0.81 -4.76
CA ALA A 29 -18.18 -1.72 -5.90
C ALA A 29 -17.28 -1.32 -7.08
N ASP A 30 -17.15 -0.02 -7.38
CA ASP A 30 -16.23 0.49 -8.41
C ASP A 30 -14.75 0.21 -8.07
N ILE A 31 -14.35 0.37 -6.80
CA ILE A 31 -13.01 -0.02 -6.34
C ILE A 31 -12.84 -1.54 -6.49
N ALA A 32 -13.81 -2.33 -6.02
CA ALA A 32 -13.78 -3.79 -6.10
C ALA A 32 -13.71 -4.30 -7.54
N ALA A 33 -14.29 -3.60 -8.51
CA ALA A 33 -14.23 -3.97 -9.93
C ALA A 33 -12.80 -3.92 -10.51
N LYS A 34 -11.90 -3.13 -9.90
CA LYS A 34 -10.49 -3.04 -10.28
C LYS A 34 -9.60 -4.07 -9.60
N LEU A 35 -10.14 -4.79 -8.61
CA LEU A 35 -9.41 -5.78 -7.82
C LEU A 35 -9.78 -7.20 -8.28
N THR A 36 -8.86 -8.13 -8.14
CA THR A 36 -9.08 -9.56 -8.40
C THR A 36 -9.13 -10.35 -7.09
N GLY A 37 -9.48 -11.63 -7.15
CA GLY A 37 -9.60 -12.52 -5.98
C GLY A 37 -11.06 -12.92 -5.70
N PRO A 38 -11.33 -14.22 -5.43
CA PRO A 38 -12.69 -14.74 -5.28
C PRO A 38 -13.36 -14.34 -3.94
N ALA A 39 -12.56 -14.00 -2.93
CA ALA A 39 -13.02 -13.65 -1.59
C ALA A 39 -12.81 -12.16 -1.26
N LYS A 40 -12.60 -11.32 -2.27
CA LYS A 40 -12.30 -9.89 -2.06
C LYS A 40 -13.46 -9.19 -1.35
N GLU A 41 -13.13 -8.36 -0.39
CA GLU A 41 -14.09 -7.52 0.31
C GLU A 41 -13.59 -6.08 0.31
N VAL A 42 -14.48 -5.13 0.02
CA VAL A 42 -14.17 -3.70 -0.06
C VAL A 42 -15.29 -2.92 0.63
N TRP A 43 -14.91 -1.99 1.49
CA TRP A 43 -15.82 -1.04 2.12
C TRP A 43 -15.28 0.36 1.98
N LEU A 44 -16.20 1.29 1.76
CA LEU A 44 -15.94 2.71 1.81
C LEU A 44 -16.84 3.30 2.90
N ARG A 45 -16.28 4.18 3.72
CA ARG A 45 -17.04 4.95 4.69
C ARG A 45 -16.65 6.42 4.63
N THR A 46 -17.60 7.30 4.77
CA THR A 46 -17.40 8.75 4.76
C THR A 46 -17.99 9.37 6.02
N ILE A 47 -17.28 10.34 6.56
CA ILE A 47 -17.69 11.12 7.73
C ILE A 47 -17.78 12.58 7.27
N PRO A 48 -18.99 13.17 7.20
CA PRO A 48 -19.18 14.54 6.74
C PRO A 48 -18.65 15.58 7.74
N GLU A 49 -18.35 16.78 7.25
CA GLU A 49 -17.97 17.93 8.08
C GLU A 49 -19.22 18.62 8.68
N PRO A 50 -19.28 18.89 10.00
CA PRO A 50 -20.33 19.71 10.61
C PRO A 50 -20.16 21.23 10.35
N PRO A 51 -21.22 22.06 10.44
CA PRO A 51 -22.64 21.72 10.50
C PRO A 51 -23.21 21.73 9.07
N PHE A 52 -23.27 20.56 8.44
CA PHE A 52 -24.05 20.31 7.21
C PHE A 52 -23.65 21.17 5.99
N GLY A 53 -22.51 20.85 5.38
CA GLY A 53 -22.30 21.13 3.96
C GLY A 53 -23.25 20.32 3.07
N LEU A 54 -23.33 20.65 1.78
CA LEU A 54 -24.01 19.81 0.79
C LEU A 54 -23.45 18.36 0.89
N PRO A 55 -24.30 17.32 0.74
CA PRO A 55 -23.82 15.94 0.77
C PRO A 55 -22.70 15.80 -0.27
N PHE A 56 -21.56 15.26 0.16
CA PHE A 56 -20.36 15.07 -0.66
C PHE A 56 -19.71 16.34 -1.23
N SER A 57 -19.97 17.54 -0.72
CA SER A 57 -19.11 18.71 -1.03
C SER A 57 -17.92 18.82 -0.07
N ASN A 58 -18.12 18.46 1.19
CA ASN A 58 -17.09 18.50 2.23
C ASN A 58 -17.17 17.27 3.13
N ILE A 59 -16.17 16.40 3.00
CA ILE A 59 -16.02 15.16 3.76
C ILE A 59 -14.84 15.37 4.70
N ARG A 60 -15.08 15.28 6.01
CA ARG A 60 -14.02 15.37 7.01
C ARG A 60 -13.04 14.22 6.87
N ARG A 61 -13.58 13.00 6.71
CA ARG A 61 -12.79 11.78 6.62
C ARG A 61 -13.44 10.72 5.74
N GLY A 62 -12.65 10.07 4.91
CA GLY A 62 -13.02 8.93 4.09
C GLY A 62 -12.14 7.74 4.47
N GLU A 63 -12.73 6.56 4.59
CA GLU A 63 -12.05 5.33 4.98
C GLU A 63 -12.27 4.26 3.92
N ILE A 64 -11.19 3.77 3.32
CA ILE A 64 -11.20 2.63 2.43
C ILE A 64 -10.65 1.44 3.20
N LEU A 65 -11.47 0.40 3.32
CA LEU A 65 -11.07 -0.88 3.87
C LEU A 65 -11.16 -1.92 2.76
N ALA A 66 -10.12 -2.75 2.59
CA ALA A 66 -10.20 -3.88 1.68
C ALA A 66 -9.40 -5.08 2.19
N ARG A 67 -9.84 -6.29 1.85
CA ARG A 67 -9.13 -7.52 2.20
C ARG A 67 -9.32 -8.65 1.21
N HIS A 68 -8.44 -9.66 1.30
CA HIS A 68 -8.50 -10.92 0.53
C HIS A 68 -8.58 -10.71 -0.99
N PHE A 69 -7.86 -9.70 -1.49
CA PHE A 69 -7.85 -9.33 -2.90
C PHE A 69 -6.45 -9.47 -3.50
N SER A 70 -6.37 -9.35 -4.81
CA SER A 70 -5.11 -9.25 -5.54
C SER A 70 -5.16 -8.11 -6.56
N THR A 71 -4.01 -7.53 -6.85
CA THR A 71 -3.85 -6.47 -7.85
C THR A 71 -2.42 -6.46 -8.38
N GLU A 72 -2.23 -6.06 -9.63
CA GLU A 72 -0.90 -5.94 -10.25
C GLU A 72 -0.22 -4.58 -9.98
N GLY A 73 -0.97 -3.63 -9.41
CA GLY A 73 -0.49 -2.30 -9.11
C GLY A 73 -1.50 -1.53 -8.26
N LEU A 74 -1.29 -0.22 -8.12
CA LEU A 74 -2.22 0.61 -7.34
C LEU A 74 -3.62 0.67 -7.96
N PRO A 75 -4.68 0.46 -7.17
CA PRO A 75 -6.06 0.56 -7.65
C PRO A 75 -6.61 2.00 -7.58
N LEU A 76 -5.83 2.94 -7.06
CA LEU A 76 -6.25 4.32 -6.77
C LEU A 76 -5.28 5.32 -7.40
N PHE A 77 -5.84 6.27 -8.13
CA PHE A 77 -5.12 7.35 -8.80
C PHE A 77 -5.88 8.68 -8.66
N THR A 78 -5.13 9.78 -8.74
CA THR A 78 -5.68 11.12 -8.92
C THR A 78 -5.84 11.44 -10.42
N GLN A 79 -6.86 12.22 -10.73
CA GLN A 79 -7.20 12.68 -12.08
C GLN A 79 -7.22 14.21 -12.06
N PRO A 80 -6.06 14.89 -12.16
CA PRO A 80 -5.93 16.33 -11.89
C PRO A 80 -6.73 17.21 -12.84
N TRP A 81 -7.12 16.71 -14.01
CA TRP A 81 -7.99 17.39 -14.97
C TRP A 81 -9.47 17.40 -14.56
N ARG A 82 -9.87 16.61 -13.55
CA ARG A 82 -11.25 16.60 -13.06
C ARG A 82 -11.53 17.81 -12.16
N PRO A 83 -12.80 18.26 -12.10
CA PRO A 83 -13.22 19.29 -11.16
C PRO A 83 -12.78 18.98 -9.72
N GLN A 84 -12.34 20.00 -8.99
CA GLN A 84 -11.96 19.90 -7.58
C GLN A 84 -13.09 20.42 -6.67
N SER A 85 -14.36 20.21 -7.05
CA SER A 85 -15.53 20.78 -6.39
C SER A 85 -15.79 20.21 -4.98
N GLY A 86 -15.25 19.04 -4.67
CA GLY A 86 -15.31 18.41 -3.34
C GLY A 86 -13.99 18.49 -2.57
N ARG A 87 -14.09 18.56 -1.24
CA ARG A 87 -12.95 18.45 -0.30
C ARG A 87 -13.08 17.20 0.57
N LEU A 88 -11.98 16.47 0.69
CA LEU A 88 -11.81 15.34 1.60
C LEU A 88 -10.65 15.64 2.57
N GLY A 89 -10.95 15.90 3.84
CA GLY A 89 -9.98 16.31 4.85
C GLY A 89 -8.88 15.26 5.09
N GLU A 90 -9.28 14.02 5.38
CA GLU A 90 -8.36 12.88 5.56
C GLU A 90 -8.90 11.65 4.80
N LEU A 91 -8.05 11.03 4.00
CA LEU A 91 -8.28 9.70 3.44
C LEU A 91 -7.49 8.67 4.25
N VAL A 92 -8.19 7.74 4.88
CA VAL A 92 -7.61 6.60 5.58
C VAL A 92 -7.77 5.36 4.71
N ILE A 93 -6.67 4.64 4.49
CA ILE A 93 -6.64 3.40 3.73
C ILE A 93 -6.16 2.30 4.66
N SER A 94 -6.90 1.20 4.71
CA SER A 94 -6.60 0.01 5.51
C SER A 94 -6.81 -1.24 4.66
N LEU A 95 -5.73 -1.79 4.13
CA LEU A 95 -5.73 -3.00 3.31
C LEU A 95 -5.14 -4.14 4.13
N ASN A 96 -5.76 -5.33 4.11
CA ASN A 96 -5.30 -6.48 4.89
C ASN A 96 -5.32 -7.74 4.05
N ASP A 97 -4.33 -8.62 4.22
CA ASP A 97 -4.21 -9.92 3.56
C ASP A 97 -4.53 -9.84 2.06
N PHE A 98 -3.61 -9.23 1.30
CA PHE A 98 -3.78 -9.05 -0.15
C PHE A 98 -2.48 -9.38 -0.89
N SER A 99 -2.57 -9.53 -2.21
CA SER A 99 -1.38 -9.67 -3.06
C SER A 99 -1.23 -8.47 -3.99
N LEU A 100 -0.02 -7.92 -4.05
CA LEU A 100 0.37 -6.82 -4.94
C LEU A 100 1.52 -7.30 -5.83
N ALA A 101 1.28 -7.38 -7.14
CA ALA A 101 2.25 -7.89 -8.12
C ALA A 101 2.85 -9.27 -7.75
N GLY A 102 2.07 -10.09 -7.03
CA GLY A 102 2.48 -11.41 -6.54
C GLY A 102 3.27 -11.41 -5.22
N LEU A 103 3.55 -10.25 -4.61
CA LEU A 103 3.99 -10.16 -3.21
C LEU A 103 2.74 -10.19 -2.32
N ARG A 104 2.66 -11.13 -1.37
CA ARG A 104 1.59 -11.10 -0.37
C ARG A 104 1.96 -10.11 0.73
N VAL A 105 0.98 -9.31 1.11
CA VAL A 105 1.09 -8.23 2.07
C VAL A 105 0.13 -8.51 3.22
N GLU A 106 0.65 -8.48 4.45
CA GLU A 106 -0.16 -8.70 5.65
C GLU A 106 -1.11 -7.53 5.86
N SER A 107 -0.56 -6.32 5.86
CA SER A 107 -1.35 -5.10 6.00
C SER A 107 -0.67 -3.91 5.34
N LEU A 108 -1.48 -2.97 4.88
CA LEU A 108 -1.07 -1.65 4.45
C LEU A 108 -2.02 -0.63 5.07
N ALA A 109 -1.46 0.36 5.74
CA ALA A 109 -2.20 1.48 6.30
C ALA A 109 -1.66 2.79 5.75
N ALA A 110 -2.53 3.72 5.39
CA ALA A 110 -2.14 5.08 5.00
C ALA A 110 -3.16 6.12 5.49
N ARG A 111 -2.67 7.31 5.80
CA ARG A 111 -3.47 8.49 6.14
C ARG A 111 -2.99 9.65 5.29
N ILE A 112 -3.83 10.11 4.37
CA ILE A 112 -3.46 11.08 3.34
C ILE A 112 -4.37 12.32 3.49
N PRO A 113 -3.83 13.49 3.85
CA PRO A 113 -4.62 14.68 4.08
C PRO A 113 -4.98 15.41 2.77
N ASP A 114 -5.88 16.40 2.90
CA ASP A 114 -6.14 17.45 1.92
C ASP A 114 -6.41 16.95 0.50
N CYS A 115 -7.24 15.92 0.40
CA CYS A 115 -7.66 15.37 -0.88
C CYS A 115 -8.76 16.22 -1.51
N ARG A 116 -8.79 16.28 -2.84
CA ARG A 116 -9.88 16.89 -3.64
C ARG A 116 -10.53 15.83 -4.52
N PHE A 117 -11.81 15.99 -4.80
CA PHE A 117 -12.55 15.09 -5.66
C PHE A 117 -13.63 15.80 -6.46
N ASP A 118 -14.17 15.11 -7.46
CA ASP A 118 -15.30 15.56 -8.25
C ASP A 118 -16.62 15.31 -7.52
N ALA A 119 -17.14 16.34 -6.84
CA ALA A 119 -18.38 16.23 -6.06
C ALA A 119 -19.62 16.01 -6.96
N GLY A 120 -19.61 16.53 -8.18
CA GLY A 120 -20.70 16.33 -9.13
C GLY A 120 -20.81 14.87 -9.54
N LEU A 121 -19.65 14.25 -9.84
CA LEU A 121 -19.58 12.83 -10.16
C LEU A 121 -19.99 11.95 -8.96
N ALA A 122 -19.57 12.30 -7.75
CA ALA A 122 -19.97 11.58 -6.54
C ALA A 122 -21.49 11.65 -6.31
N LEU A 123 -22.11 12.81 -6.56
CA LEU A 123 -23.55 13.02 -6.34
C LEU A 123 -24.41 12.36 -7.43
N HIS A 124 -24.00 12.45 -8.70
CA HIS A 124 -24.81 12.03 -9.84
C HIS A 124 -24.50 10.62 -10.34
N GLU A 125 -23.25 10.19 -10.28
CA GLU A 125 -22.79 8.88 -10.76
C GLU A 125 -22.34 7.94 -9.64
N HIS A 126 -22.38 8.39 -8.39
CA HIS A 126 -21.95 7.63 -7.21
C HIS A 126 -20.50 7.13 -7.30
N LYS A 127 -19.65 7.84 -8.06
CA LYS A 127 -18.23 7.52 -8.23
C LYS A 127 -17.38 8.55 -7.53
N LEU A 128 -16.54 8.08 -6.59
CA LEU A 128 -15.54 8.92 -5.94
C LEU A 128 -14.25 8.88 -6.76
N ARG A 129 -13.92 10.01 -7.42
CA ARG A 129 -12.68 10.20 -8.18
C ARG A 129 -11.88 11.33 -7.57
N LEU A 130 -10.69 11.02 -7.09
CA LEU A 130 -9.78 12.01 -6.55
C LEU A 130 -9.19 12.84 -7.68
N SER A 131 -9.19 14.16 -7.54
CA SER A 131 -8.51 15.08 -8.43
C SER A 131 -7.12 15.46 -7.89
N GLN A 132 -6.95 15.39 -6.57
CA GLN A 132 -5.71 15.74 -5.88
C GLN A 132 -5.61 14.99 -4.56
N SER A 133 -4.38 14.72 -4.13
CA SER A 133 -4.06 14.27 -2.78
C SER A 133 -2.93 15.10 -2.18
N GLY A 134 -2.95 15.26 -0.85
CA GLY A 134 -1.78 15.72 -0.12
C GLY A 134 -0.72 14.62 0.04
N VAL A 135 0.23 14.87 0.93
CA VAL A 135 1.24 13.90 1.36
C VAL A 135 0.99 13.60 2.82
N GLY A 136 0.81 12.33 3.13
CA GLY A 136 0.59 11.85 4.49
C GLY A 136 1.56 10.75 4.86
N GLN A 137 1.15 9.87 5.77
CA GLN A 137 1.98 8.80 6.30
C GLN A 137 1.36 7.44 6.00
N GLY A 138 2.20 6.45 5.73
CA GLY A 138 1.78 5.08 5.52
C GLY A 138 2.79 4.05 6.00
N SER A 139 2.32 2.84 6.16
CA SER A 139 3.10 1.69 6.59
C SER A 139 2.61 0.42 5.89
N VAL A 140 3.54 -0.48 5.60
CA VAL A 140 3.27 -1.81 5.06
C VAL A 140 3.95 -2.85 5.93
N THR A 141 3.27 -3.95 6.20
CA THR A 141 3.80 -5.08 6.95
C THR A 141 3.81 -6.33 6.08
N LEU A 142 4.94 -7.04 6.06
CA LEU A 142 5.17 -8.27 5.34
C LEU A 142 5.60 -9.37 6.31
N ARG A 143 5.21 -10.61 6.04
CA ARG A 143 5.77 -11.78 6.72
C ARG A 143 7.05 -12.22 6.04
N GLN A 144 7.97 -12.81 6.80
CA GLN A 144 9.23 -13.31 6.23
C GLN A 144 8.99 -14.39 5.17
N GLU A 145 7.97 -15.24 5.30
CA GLU A 145 7.67 -16.31 4.33
C GLU A 145 7.13 -15.73 3.00
N ASP A 146 6.46 -14.58 3.06
CA ASP A 146 6.01 -13.86 1.88
C ASP A 146 7.20 -13.21 1.16
N LEU A 147 8.13 -12.64 1.93
CA LEU A 147 9.37 -12.08 1.40
C LEU A 147 10.25 -13.18 0.78
N GLU A 148 10.33 -14.35 1.40
CA GLU A 148 11.04 -15.54 0.89
C GLU A 148 10.51 -15.96 -0.49
N ARG A 149 9.19 -16.17 -0.60
CA ARG A 149 8.54 -16.51 -1.88
C ARG A 149 8.78 -15.45 -2.95
N PHE A 150 8.73 -14.19 -2.56
CA PHE A 150 8.96 -13.08 -3.47
C PHE A 150 10.41 -13.03 -3.98
N ILE A 151 11.40 -13.18 -3.10
CA ILE A 151 12.83 -13.23 -3.45
C ILE A 151 13.08 -14.39 -4.42
N LEU A 152 12.55 -15.58 -4.13
CA LEU A 152 12.69 -16.75 -5.00
C LEU A 152 12.10 -16.51 -6.39
N LYS A 153 10.98 -15.81 -6.50
CA LYS A 153 10.36 -15.44 -7.78
C LYS A 153 11.16 -14.38 -8.53
N LYS A 154 11.71 -13.40 -7.81
CA LYS A 154 12.39 -12.22 -8.37
C LYS A 154 13.77 -12.56 -8.91
N PHE A 155 14.57 -13.30 -8.16
CA PHE A 155 15.97 -13.58 -8.49
C PHE A 155 16.11 -14.99 -9.09
N ARG A 156 16.34 -15.07 -10.39
CA ARG A 156 16.38 -16.36 -11.13
C ARG A 156 17.58 -17.23 -10.77
N GLU A 157 18.63 -16.58 -10.27
CA GLU A 157 19.86 -17.19 -9.80
C GLU A 157 19.63 -17.98 -8.51
N ILE A 158 18.66 -17.59 -7.68
CA ILE A 158 18.32 -18.24 -6.42
C ILE A 158 17.43 -19.45 -6.69
N LYS A 159 17.81 -20.63 -6.18
CA LYS A 159 17.08 -21.90 -6.36
C LYS A 159 16.33 -22.32 -5.10
N SER A 160 16.86 -21.93 -3.95
CA SER A 160 16.23 -22.08 -2.64
C SER A 160 16.57 -20.84 -1.82
N VAL A 161 15.66 -20.41 -0.96
CA VAL A 161 15.93 -19.33 -0.01
C VAL A 161 15.09 -19.53 1.22
N LYS A 162 15.67 -19.18 2.36
CA LYS A 162 15.03 -19.06 3.66
C LYS A 162 15.32 -17.67 4.20
N VAL A 163 14.27 -16.95 4.55
CA VAL A 163 14.39 -15.61 5.15
C VAL A 163 14.03 -15.68 6.62
N THR A 164 14.92 -15.18 7.47
CA THR A 164 14.63 -14.99 8.90
C THR A 164 14.76 -13.53 9.26
N LEU A 165 13.70 -12.96 9.85
CA LEU A 165 13.65 -11.58 10.33
C LEU A 165 13.64 -11.56 11.86
N ARG A 166 14.67 -10.96 12.46
CA ARG A 166 14.79 -10.90 13.93
C ARG A 166 15.72 -9.77 14.37
N GLU A 167 15.37 -9.08 15.46
CA GLU A 167 16.26 -8.13 16.14
C GLU A 167 16.88 -7.06 15.21
N GLY A 168 16.11 -6.56 14.22
CA GLY A 168 16.58 -5.56 13.26
C GLY A 168 17.52 -6.08 12.17
N TRP A 169 17.74 -7.39 12.10
CA TRP A 169 18.56 -8.06 11.10
C TRP A 169 17.72 -8.97 10.22
N VAL A 170 18.23 -9.19 9.01
CA VAL A 170 17.75 -10.20 8.07
C VAL A 170 18.85 -11.23 7.82
N TRP A 171 18.49 -12.50 7.96
CA TRP A 171 19.29 -13.62 7.50
C TRP A 171 18.63 -14.17 6.25
N VAL A 172 19.39 -14.22 5.16
CA VAL A 172 18.97 -14.81 3.90
C VAL A 172 19.92 -15.96 3.62
N GLU A 173 19.42 -17.18 3.75
CA GLU A 173 20.17 -18.41 3.54
C GLU A 173 19.59 -19.16 2.35
N GLY A 174 20.42 -19.77 1.51
CA GLY A 174 19.89 -20.55 0.40
C GLY A 174 20.95 -21.03 -0.57
N ASP A 175 20.49 -21.58 -1.68
CA ASP A 175 21.33 -22.07 -2.77
C ASP A 175 21.05 -21.25 -4.03
N GLY A 176 22.12 -20.89 -4.74
CA GLY A 176 22.00 -20.16 -6.00
C GLY A 176 23.11 -20.48 -6.98
N GLU A 177 22.87 -20.12 -8.24
CA GLU A 177 23.82 -20.23 -9.34
C GLU A 177 24.47 -18.87 -9.56
N PHE A 178 25.57 -18.65 -8.85
CA PHE A 178 26.36 -17.42 -8.96
C PHE A 178 27.67 -17.73 -9.68
N VAL A 179 28.03 -16.90 -10.68
CA VAL A 179 29.32 -16.98 -11.37
C VAL A 179 29.63 -18.41 -11.87
N LEU A 180 28.65 -19.05 -12.52
CA LEU A 180 28.73 -20.38 -13.14
C LEU A 180 28.84 -21.59 -12.18
N VAL A 181 28.73 -21.40 -10.86
CA VAL A 181 28.80 -22.50 -9.89
C VAL A 181 27.60 -22.46 -8.94
N LYS A 182 27.03 -23.63 -8.64
CA LYS A 182 26.05 -23.77 -7.56
C LYS A 182 26.75 -23.53 -6.23
N SER A 183 26.27 -22.54 -5.50
CA SER A 183 26.86 -22.15 -4.22
C SER A 183 25.77 -22.02 -3.17
N HIS A 184 26.07 -22.54 -1.99
CA HIS A 184 25.31 -22.23 -0.79
C HIS A 184 25.72 -20.84 -0.31
N PHE A 185 24.77 -19.99 0.03
CA PHE A 185 25.03 -18.63 0.50
C PHE A 185 24.28 -18.34 1.80
N LEU A 186 24.92 -17.54 2.64
CA LEU A 186 24.30 -16.93 3.81
C LEU A 186 24.62 -15.44 3.80
N VAL A 187 23.58 -14.61 3.89
CA VAL A 187 23.69 -13.16 4.02
C VAL A 187 23.10 -12.73 5.33
N LEU A 188 23.90 -12.08 6.16
CA LEU A 188 23.45 -11.37 7.35
C LEU A 188 23.55 -9.87 7.10
N ALA A 189 22.44 -9.17 7.11
CA ALA A 189 22.38 -7.74 6.80
C ALA A 189 21.29 -7.01 7.58
N ARG A 190 21.31 -5.69 7.53
CA ARG A 190 20.20 -4.83 7.94
C ARG A 190 19.44 -4.38 6.69
N LEU A 191 18.13 -4.26 6.79
CA LEU A 191 17.33 -3.67 5.71
C LEU A 191 17.28 -2.16 5.89
N ARG A 192 17.57 -1.42 4.83
CA ARG A 192 17.55 0.05 4.83
C ARG A 192 16.79 0.60 3.64
N PRO A 193 16.08 1.72 3.80
CA PRO A 193 15.54 2.45 2.67
C PRO A 193 16.69 3.06 1.86
N ALA A 194 16.58 3.01 0.54
CA ALA A 194 17.49 3.67 -0.40
C ALA A 194 16.67 4.29 -1.54
N ALA A 195 17.14 5.42 -2.07
CA ALA A 195 16.50 6.13 -3.19
C ALA A 195 15.00 6.43 -3.00
N GLY A 196 14.48 6.43 -1.77
CA GLY A 196 13.07 6.65 -1.44
C GLY A 196 12.13 5.48 -1.77
N THR A 197 12.46 4.58 -2.69
CA THR A 197 11.55 3.49 -3.12
C THR A 197 12.15 2.09 -2.99
N GLN A 198 13.42 1.98 -2.59
CA GLN A 198 14.13 0.72 -2.56
C GLN A 198 14.41 0.26 -1.13
N ILE A 199 14.35 -1.05 -0.93
CA ILE A 199 14.84 -1.74 0.25
C ILE A 199 16.14 -2.44 -0.13
N VAL A 200 17.23 -2.09 0.54
CA VAL A 200 18.57 -2.63 0.26
C VAL A 200 19.16 -3.34 1.48
N LEU A 201 20.09 -4.25 1.20
CA LEU A 201 20.90 -4.93 2.21
C LEU A 201 22.07 -4.01 2.61
N ALA A 202 22.03 -3.48 3.83
CA ALA A 202 23.08 -2.67 4.44
C ALA A 202 23.88 -3.49 5.46
N ASP A 203 25.13 -3.08 5.72
CA ASP A 203 26.02 -3.74 6.69
C ASP A 203 26.20 -5.25 6.44
N ALA A 204 26.11 -5.66 5.16
CA ALA A 204 26.02 -7.06 4.78
C ALA A 204 27.33 -7.83 5.02
N LYS A 205 27.21 -8.93 5.76
CA LYS A 205 28.19 -10.01 5.91
C LYS A 205 27.71 -11.21 5.09
N ILE A 206 28.60 -11.76 4.27
CA ILE A 206 28.26 -12.78 3.28
C ILE A 206 29.19 -13.97 3.46
N TRP A 207 28.61 -15.16 3.44
CA TRP A 207 29.32 -16.43 3.36
C TRP A 207 28.89 -17.16 2.09
N LEU A 208 29.86 -17.78 1.41
CA LEU A 208 29.62 -18.66 0.26
C LEU A 208 30.34 -19.98 0.55
N ASN A 209 29.59 -21.09 0.51
CA ASN A 209 30.09 -22.43 0.84
C ASN A 209 30.90 -22.43 2.15
N ASP A 210 30.34 -21.82 3.20
CA ASP A 210 30.93 -21.64 4.54
C ASP A 210 32.13 -20.68 4.64
N TYR A 211 32.59 -20.11 3.52
CA TYR A 211 33.69 -19.14 3.52
C TYR A 211 33.17 -17.70 3.56
N TYR A 212 33.64 -16.95 4.56
CA TYR A 212 33.38 -15.52 4.63
C TYR A 212 33.95 -14.82 3.39
N THR A 213 33.08 -14.14 2.65
CA THR A 213 33.40 -13.56 1.34
C THR A 213 33.67 -12.06 1.49
N VAL A 214 34.77 -11.59 0.90
CA VAL A 214 35.20 -10.18 0.92
C VAL A 214 35.54 -9.68 -0.48
N GLY A 215 35.65 -8.35 -0.63
CA GLY A 215 36.06 -7.70 -1.87
C GLY A 215 35.10 -7.97 -3.03
N PHE A 216 35.66 -8.24 -4.20
CA PHE A 216 34.91 -8.32 -5.46
C PHE A 216 33.75 -9.34 -5.43
N ALA A 217 33.97 -10.55 -4.90
CA ALA A 217 32.94 -11.59 -4.86
C ALA A 217 31.75 -11.19 -3.98
N ARG A 218 32.03 -10.54 -2.84
CA ARG A 218 31.00 -9.99 -1.95
C ARG A 218 30.18 -8.94 -2.69
N ASP A 219 30.84 -8.02 -3.37
CA ASP A 219 30.17 -6.90 -4.04
C ASP A 219 29.30 -7.37 -5.22
N GLN A 220 29.76 -8.39 -5.97
CA GLN A 220 28.94 -9.00 -7.03
C GLN A 220 27.70 -9.69 -6.48
N LEU A 221 27.82 -10.46 -5.39
CA LEU A 221 26.67 -11.12 -4.78
C LEU A 221 25.69 -10.08 -4.22
N LEU A 222 26.19 -9.07 -3.50
CA LEU A 222 25.35 -8.02 -2.94
C LEU A 222 24.61 -7.27 -4.05
N LYS A 223 25.28 -6.98 -5.17
CA LYS A 223 24.67 -6.37 -6.35
C LYS A 223 23.60 -7.26 -6.98
N ALA A 224 23.79 -8.58 -7.00
CA ALA A 224 22.81 -9.52 -7.52
C ALA A 224 21.55 -9.61 -6.63
N LEU A 225 21.70 -9.39 -5.31
CA LEU A 225 20.62 -9.48 -4.32
C LEU A 225 19.98 -8.12 -3.98
N THR A 226 20.47 -7.02 -4.56
CA THR A 226 20.05 -5.64 -4.25
C THR A 226 19.49 -4.93 -5.49
N PRO A 227 18.36 -4.22 -5.39
CA PRO A 227 17.51 -4.07 -4.20
C PRO A 227 16.71 -5.34 -3.91
N VAL A 228 16.48 -5.63 -2.63
CA VAL A 228 15.62 -6.75 -2.21
C VAL A 228 14.21 -6.52 -2.72
N LEU A 229 13.71 -5.30 -2.56
CA LEU A 229 12.41 -4.84 -3.05
C LEU A 229 12.54 -3.42 -3.60
N ASP A 230 11.98 -3.18 -4.78
CA ASP A 230 11.81 -1.86 -5.37
C ASP A 230 10.31 -1.61 -5.53
N LEU A 231 9.78 -0.64 -4.79
CA LEU A 231 8.34 -0.38 -4.71
C LEU A 231 7.74 0.01 -6.07
N ASP A 232 8.48 0.71 -6.92
CA ASP A 232 7.95 1.17 -8.20
C ASP A 232 8.16 0.13 -9.28
N ARG A 233 9.35 -0.48 -9.33
CA ARG A 233 9.67 -1.47 -10.36
C ARG A 233 9.02 -2.81 -10.10
N ASP A 234 8.98 -3.27 -8.85
CA ASP A 234 8.48 -4.60 -8.53
C ASP A 234 6.98 -4.61 -8.18
N LEU A 235 6.48 -3.54 -7.56
CA LEU A 235 5.09 -3.45 -7.07
C LEU A 235 4.22 -2.44 -7.80
N HIS A 236 4.78 -1.73 -8.80
CA HIS A 236 4.07 -0.74 -9.61
C HIS A 236 3.37 0.34 -8.77
N LEU A 237 4.04 0.83 -7.72
CA LEU A 237 3.50 1.85 -6.82
C LEU A 237 3.63 3.30 -7.35
N GLN A 238 4.38 3.52 -8.43
CA GLN A 238 4.43 4.81 -9.16
C GLN A 238 4.66 6.03 -8.25
N GLY A 239 5.56 5.91 -7.27
CA GLY A 239 5.90 6.99 -6.33
C GLY A 239 4.85 7.26 -5.26
N ALA A 240 3.84 6.39 -5.10
CA ALA A 240 2.83 6.54 -4.05
C ALA A 240 3.40 6.45 -2.64
N ILE A 241 4.56 5.81 -2.47
CA ILE A 241 5.23 5.65 -1.18
C ILE A 241 6.68 6.10 -1.30
N GLN A 242 7.12 6.92 -0.35
CA GLN A 242 8.53 7.21 -0.10
C GLN A 242 8.93 6.62 1.26
N LEU A 243 9.75 5.58 1.23
CA LEU A 243 10.27 4.87 2.39
C LEU A 243 11.18 5.77 3.23
N GLU A 244 10.89 5.85 4.52
CA GLU A 244 11.66 6.60 5.52
C GLU A 244 12.28 5.68 6.57
N SER A 245 11.60 4.59 6.95
CA SER A 245 12.14 3.60 7.87
C SER A 245 11.73 2.17 7.53
N ILE A 246 12.55 1.23 8.00
CA ILE A 246 12.31 -0.21 7.92
C ILE A 246 12.67 -0.80 9.27
N GLU A 247 11.78 -1.63 9.79
CA GLU A 247 11.97 -2.35 11.04
C GLU A 247 11.72 -3.84 10.81
N CYS A 248 12.63 -4.66 11.35
CA CYS A 248 12.52 -6.11 11.33
C CYS A 248 12.27 -6.61 12.76
N HIS A 249 11.10 -7.20 12.96
CA HIS A 249 10.67 -7.83 14.21
C HIS A 249 10.40 -9.32 13.94
N GLU A 250 10.21 -10.13 14.98
CA GLU A 250 10.11 -11.60 14.89
C GLU A 250 9.19 -12.10 13.76
N GLY A 251 9.77 -12.43 12.60
CA GLY A 251 9.04 -12.89 11.41
C GLY A 251 8.36 -11.80 10.57
N PHE A 252 8.45 -10.53 10.94
CA PHE A 252 7.78 -9.42 10.27
C PHE A 252 8.73 -8.31 9.84
N LEU A 253 8.51 -7.80 8.63
CA LEU A 253 9.10 -6.56 8.13
C LEU A 253 8.02 -5.49 8.12
N THR A 254 8.28 -4.36 8.78
CA THR A 254 7.43 -3.17 8.64
C THR A 254 8.23 -2.06 7.98
N ALA A 255 7.71 -1.53 6.89
CA ALA A 255 8.29 -0.38 6.19
C ALA A 255 7.30 0.77 6.25
N SER A 256 7.79 1.98 6.54
CA SER A 256 6.94 3.16 6.67
C SER A 256 7.57 4.41 6.07
N GLY A 257 6.74 5.40 5.81
CA GLY A 257 7.16 6.70 5.29
C GLY A 257 6.00 7.45 4.66
N LYS A 258 6.34 8.38 3.76
CA LYS A 258 5.34 9.26 3.16
C LYS A 258 4.47 8.52 2.16
N ALA A 259 3.17 8.80 2.20
CA ALA A 259 2.18 8.22 1.30
C ALA A 259 1.38 9.30 0.56
N THR A 260 1.13 9.09 -0.73
CA THR A 260 0.28 9.93 -1.57
C THR A 260 -0.46 9.08 -2.61
N ILE A 261 -1.50 9.63 -3.25
CA ILE A 261 -2.19 8.96 -4.35
C ILE A 261 -1.59 9.45 -5.67
N PRO A 262 -0.96 8.57 -6.48
CA PRO A 262 -0.26 8.99 -7.69
C PRO A 262 -1.23 9.48 -8.76
N ILE A 263 -0.71 10.22 -9.72
CA ILE A 263 -1.49 10.70 -10.88
C ILE A 263 -1.73 9.52 -11.83
N ALA A 264 -2.95 9.42 -12.37
CA ALA A 264 -3.29 8.39 -13.32
C ALA A 264 -2.36 8.46 -14.56
N PRO A 265 -1.82 7.34 -15.04
CA PRO A 265 -1.08 7.31 -16.29
C PRO A 265 -2.00 7.77 -17.43
N GLY A 266 -1.49 8.69 -18.25
CA GLY A 266 -2.19 9.25 -19.42
C GLY A 266 -2.27 8.30 -20.60
#